data_AF-A0A2R6M0M6-F1
#
_entry.id   AF-A0A2R6M0M6-F1
#
_cell.length_a   1.000
_cell.length_b   1.000
_cell.length_c   1.000
_cell.angle_alpha   90.00
_cell.angle_beta   90.00
_cell.angle_gamma   90.00
#
_symmetry.space_group_name_H-M   'P 1'
#
loop_
_entity.id
_entity.type
_entity.pdbx_description
1 polymer ?
#
loop_
_entity_poly.entity_id
_entity_poly.type
_entity_poly.pdbx_seq_one_letter_code
_entity_poly.pdbx_strand_id
1 'polypeptide(L)'
;MAEFNLQPRLDADGSEAGDARELLAPYVDEHEAVTFGDDSTDASERDRVLIPEAYLEIDGVELFAAIYTELQEEPAVVDIGLWGPTAERFPVRVQHYALQQISQPDLYEFHALDGQVTLVIAESKPGAEQVQREVPGAALG
;
A
#
# COMPACT_ATOMS: atom_id res chain seq x y z
N MET A 1 3.33 -9.84 13.48
CA MET A 1 3.66 -8.48 13.03
C MET A 1 4.22 -8.67 11.64
N ALA A 2 3.79 -7.84 10.71
CA ALA A 2 4.09 -7.99 9.30
C ALA A 2 5.04 -6.88 8.87
N GLU A 3 5.93 -7.18 7.92
CA GLU A 3 6.83 -6.15 7.40
C GLU A 3 6.03 -5.01 6.73
N PHE A 4 5.02 -5.37 5.93
CA PHE A 4 4.17 -4.44 5.19
C PHE A 4 2.69 -4.78 5.33
N ASN A 5 1.84 -3.76 5.14
CA ASN A 5 0.40 -3.93 5.03
C ASN A 5 -0.10 -3.34 3.73
N LEU A 6 -1.11 -3.98 3.13
CA LEU A 6 -1.72 -3.52 1.89
C LEU A 6 -3.24 -3.64 1.98
N GLN A 7 -3.94 -2.50 1.92
CA GLN A 7 -5.40 -2.42 1.98
C GLN A 7 -5.95 -1.88 0.66
N PRO A 8 -6.63 -2.70 -0.16
CA PRO A 8 -7.29 -2.20 -1.35
C PRO A 8 -8.48 -1.32 -0.94
N ARG A 9 -8.66 -0.20 -1.65
CA ARG A 9 -9.85 0.64 -1.54
C ARG A 9 -10.65 0.47 -2.81
N LEU A 10 -11.93 0.14 -2.66
CA LEU A 10 -12.79 -0.26 -3.78
C LEU A 10 -13.74 0.85 -4.20
N ASP A 11 -14.21 0.79 -5.44
CA ASP A 11 -15.31 1.64 -5.91
C ASP A 11 -16.64 1.19 -5.25
N ALA A 12 -17.24 2.09 -4.47
CA ALA A 12 -18.49 1.81 -3.75
C ALA A 12 -19.71 1.69 -4.68
N ASP A 13 -19.67 2.25 -5.89
CA ASP A 13 -20.79 2.15 -6.85
C ASP A 13 -20.91 0.73 -7.44
N GLY A 14 -19.87 -0.11 -7.30
CA GLY A 14 -19.78 -1.44 -7.92
C GLY A 14 -19.29 -2.58 -7.03
N SER A 15 -19.00 -2.32 -5.76
CA SER A 15 -18.40 -3.31 -4.86
C SER A 15 -19.09 -3.36 -3.49
N GLU A 16 -19.08 -4.53 -2.86
CA GLU A 16 -19.50 -4.77 -1.48
C GLU A 16 -18.29 -5.03 -0.56
N ALA A 17 -18.46 -4.89 0.76
CA ALA A 17 -17.38 -5.07 1.73
C ALA A 17 -16.74 -6.47 1.67
N GLY A 18 -17.49 -7.50 1.29
CA GLY A 18 -17.00 -8.87 1.11
C GLY A 18 -16.07 -9.04 -0.09
N ASP A 19 -16.22 -8.21 -1.12
CA ASP A 19 -15.50 -8.34 -2.40
C ASP A 19 -14.00 -8.15 -2.22
N ALA A 20 -13.59 -7.30 -1.28
CA ALA A 20 -12.18 -7.11 -0.95
C ALA A 20 -11.54 -8.41 -0.48
N ARG A 21 -12.23 -9.22 0.32
CA ARG A 21 -11.69 -10.49 0.80
C ARG A 21 -11.57 -11.50 -0.34
N GLU A 22 -12.55 -11.53 -1.23
CA GLU A 22 -12.52 -12.38 -2.43
C GLU A 22 -11.39 -11.98 -3.38
N LEU A 23 -11.19 -10.68 -3.59
CA LEU A 23 -10.09 -10.11 -4.38
C LEU A 23 -8.72 -10.48 -3.81
N LEU A 24 -8.59 -10.46 -2.48
CA LEU A 24 -7.32 -10.68 -1.80
C LEU A 24 -6.99 -12.17 -1.56
N ALA A 25 -8.00 -13.06 -1.55
CA ALA A 25 -7.82 -14.48 -1.26
C ALA A 25 -6.76 -15.20 -2.12
N PRO A 26 -6.67 -14.96 -3.45
CA PRO A 26 -5.65 -15.62 -4.28
C PRO A 26 -4.22 -15.40 -3.78
N TYR A 27 -3.89 -14.19 -3.30
CA TYR A 27 -2.53 -13.89 -2.82
C TYR A 27 -2.18 -14.63 -1.53
N VAL A 28 -3.16 -14.82 -0.64
CA VAL A 28 -2.98 -15.58 0.60
C VAL A 28 -2.85 -17.08 0.30
N ASP A 29 -3.62 -17.58 -0.66
CA ASP A 29 -3.59 -18.99 -1.05
C ASP A 29 -2.29 -19.35 -1.81
N GLU A 30 -1.75 -18.42 -2.59
CA GLU A 30 -0.55 -18.63 -3.41
C GLU A 30 0.76 -18.45 -2.62
N HIS A 31 0.79 -17.54 -1.64
CA HIS A 31 2.02 -17.12 -0.99
C HIS A 31 2.01 -17.37 0.52
N GLU A 32 2.93 -18.21 1.00
CA GLU A 32 3.10 -18.49 2.44
C GLU A 32 3.47 -17.24 3.27
N ALA A 33 4.05 -16.23 2.62
CA ALA A 33 4.47 -14.96 3.24
C ALA A 33 3.35 -13.89 3.28
N VAL A 34 2.13 -14.27 2.88
CA VAL A 34 0.97 -13.37 2.83
C VAL A 34 -0.13 -13.93 3.70
N THR A 35 -0.65 -13.11 4.61
CA THR A 35 -1.78 -13.49 5.46
C THR A 35 -2.84 -12.41 5.45
N PHE A 36 -4.08 -12.80 5.76
CA PHE A 36 -5.12 -11.81 6.04
C PHE A 36 -4.85 -11.12 7.36
N GLY A 37 -4.83 -9.80 7.31
CA GLY A 37 -5.05 -8.97 8.48
C GLY A 37 -6.53 -8.65 8.64
N ASP A 38 -6.95 -8.50 9.89
CA ASP A 38 -8.31 -8.14 10.27
C ASP A 38 -8.21 -6.91 11.18
N ASP A 39 -8.73 -5.77 10.71
CA ASP A 39 -8.88 -4.59 11.55
C ASP A 39 -10.26 -4.68 12.18
N SER A 40 -10.32 -4.63 13.51
CA SER A 40 -11.58 -4.63 14.28
C SER A 40 -12.54 -3.46 13.96
N THR A 41 -12.17 -2.61 13.02
CA THR A 41 -12.94 -1.45 12.55
C THR A 41 -13.77 -1.88 11.34
N ASP A 42 -15.10 -1.81 11.48
CA ASP A 42 -16.04 -2.18 10.41
C ASP A 42 -15.75 -1.45 9.09
N ALA A 43 -16.10 -2.08 7.97
CA ALA A 43 -15.98 -1.49 6.64
C ALA A 43 -16.67 -0.12 6.59
N SER A 44 -16.02 0.84 5.94
CA SER A 44 -16.53 2.21 5.88
C SER A 44 -16.50 2.75 4.46
N GLU A 45 -17.50 3.55 4.12
CA GLU A 45 -17.57 4.21 2.82
C GLU A 45 -17.39 5.72 3.00
N ARG A 46 -16.53 6.34 2.18
CA ARG A 46 -16.35 7.80 2.13
C ARG A 46 -16.11 8.24 0.69
N ASP A 47 -16.84 9.24 0.23
CA ASP A 47 -16.66 9.83 -1.10
C ASP A 47 -16.66 8.81 -2.24
N ARG A 48 -17.54 7.79 -2.18
CA ARG A 48 -17.64 6.63 -3.09
C ARG A 48 -16.44 5.67 -3.06
N VAL A 49 -15.59 5.79 -2.06
CA VAL A 49 -14.51 4.85 -1.79
C VAL A 49 -14.92 3.95 -0.65
N LEU A 50 -15.03 2.66 -0.93
CA LEU A 50 -15.25 1.62 0.06
C LEU A 50 -13.88 1.21 0.65
N ILE A 51 -13.73 1.42 1.94
CA ILE A 51 -12.58 1.00 2.74
C ILE A 51 -12.98 -0.29 3.46
N PRO A 52 -12.52 -1.45 2.99
CA PRO A 52 -12.86 -2.74 3.59
C PRO A 52 -12.07 -3.00 4.87
N GLU A 53 -12.58 -3.93 5.68
CA GLU A 53 -11.91 -4.42 6.90
C GLU A 53 -10.67 -5.26 6.55
N ALA A 54 -10.75 -5.98 5.43
CA ALA A 54 -9.70 -6.89 4.98
C ALA A 54 -8.50 -6.11 4.41
N TYR A 55 -7.32 -6.51 4.85
CA TYR A 55 -6.04 -6.10 4.28
C TYR A 55 -5.08 -7.29 4.25
N LEU A 56 -3.99 -7.16 3.50
CA LEU A 56 -2.90 -8.12 3.49
C LEU A 56 -1.81 -7.70 4.47
N GLU A 57 -1.32 -8.68 5.21
CA GLU A 57 -0.05 -8.67 5.92
C GLU A 57 0.97 -9.39 5.04
N ILE A 58 2.07 -8.73 4.69
CA ILE A 58 3.04 -9.22 3.71
C ILE A 58 4.45 -9.09 4.27
N ASP A 59 5.20 -10.18 4.23
CA ASP A 59 6.64 -10.18 4.53
C ASP A 59 7.44 -10.14 3.21
N GLY A 60 8.40 -9.20 3.12
CA GLY A 60 9.27 -9.02 1.96
C GLY A 60 8.79 -7.96 0.95
N VAL A 61 9.69 -7.03 0.64
CA VAL A 61 9.43 -5.90 -0.27
C VAL A 61 9.11 -6.33 -1.71
N GLU A 62 9.76 -7.36 -2.22
CA GLU A 62 9.57 -7.84 -3.61
C GLU A 62 8.13 -8.35 -3.82
N LEU A 63 7.62 -9.12 -2.85
CA LEU A 63 6.27 -9.65 -2.90
C LEU A 63 5.23 -8.55 -2.69
N PHE A 64 5.49 -7.66 -1.74
CA PHE A 64 4.67 -6.46 -1.53
C PHE A 64 4.54 -5.63 -2.82
N ALA A 65 5.66 -5.37 -3.51
CA ALA A 65 5.70 -4.61 -4.75
C ALA A 65 4.95 -5.30 -5.90
N ALA A 66 5.09 -6.63 -6.02
CA ALA A 66 4.37 -7.42 -7.02
C ALA A 66 2.85 -7.34 -6.82
N ILE A 67 2.37 -7.66 -5.61
CA ILE A 67 0.95 -7.64 -5.27
C ILE A 67 0.37 -6.22 -5.38
N TYR A 68 1.12 -5.21 -4.95
CA TYR A 68 0.72 -3.81 -5.13
C TYR A 68 0.48 -3.46 -6.60
N THR A 69 1.38 -3.89 -7.48
CA THR A 69 1.30 -3.58 -8.92
C THR A 69 0.10 -4.28 -9.55
N GLU A 70 -0.12 -5.56 -9.22
CA GLU A 70 -1.27 -6.32 -9.72
C GLU A 70 -2.59 -5.72 -9.24
N LEU A 71 -2.72 -5.39 -7.96
CA LEU A 71 -3.92 -4.76 -7.42
C LEU A 71 -4.20 -3.37 -8.00
N GLN A 72 -3.18 -2.64 -8.44
CA GLN A 72 -3.38 -1.34 -9.07
C GLN A 72 -4.00 -1.48 -10.47
N GLU A 73 -3.84 -2.63 -11.12
CA GLU A 73 -4.44 -2.93 -12.43
C GLU A 73 -5.89 -3.45 -12.31
N GLU A 74 -6.33 -3.79 -11.10
CA GLU A 74 -7.68 -4.30 -10.84
C GLU A 74 -8.75 -3.21 -11.00
N PRO A 75 -9.73 -3.36 -11.90
CA PRO A 75 -10.71 -2.32 -12.20
C PRO A 75 -11.57 -1.89 -11.01
N ALA A 76 -11.75 -2.76 -10.02
CA ALA A 76 -12.52 -2.48 -8.82
C ALA A 76 -11.75 -1.65 -7.80
N VAL A 77 -10.41 -1.59 -7.90
CA VAL A 77 -9.52 -0.91 -6.95
C VAL A 77 -9.32 0.53 -7.41
N VAL A 78 -9.72 1.49 -6.58
CA VAL A 78 -9.60 2.93 -6.86
C VAL A 78 -8.35 3.54 -6.21
N ASP A 79 -7.88 2.95 -5.12
CA ASP A 79 -6.66 3.34 -4.41
C ASP A 79 -6.17 2.20 -3.51
N ILE A 80 -4.94 2.28 -3.01
CA ILE A 80 -4.34 1.25 -2.16
C ILE A 80 -3.69 1.93 -0.93
N GLY A 81 -4.19 1.59 0.25
CA GLY A 81 -3.56 1.93 1.51
C GLY A 81 -2.30 1.09 1.73
N LEU A 82 -1.14 1.75 1.86
CA LEU A 82 0.16 1.09 2.02
C LEU A 82 0.60 0.91 3.46
N TRP A 83 -0.17 1.45 4.42
CA TRP A 83 0.10 1.37 5.85
C TRP A 83 -1.09 0.72 6.53
N GLY A 84 -0.81 -0.07 7.57
CA GLY A 84 -1.82 -0.75 8.35
C GLY A 84 -1.41 -0.83 9.83
N PRO A 85 -2.28 -1.39 10.68
CA PRO A 85 -2.09 -1.40 12.13
C PRO A 85 -0.89 -2.26 12.57
N THR A 86 -0.50 -3.24 11.77
CA THR A 86 0.58 -4.20 12.08
C THR A 86 1.87 -3.95 11.30
N ALA A 87 1.93 -2.88 10.50
CA ALA A 87 3.05 -2.57 9.62
C ALA A 87 4.29 -2.15 10.42
N GLU A 88 5.41 -2.81 10.15
CA GLU A 88 6.71 -2.41 10.69
C GLU A 88 7.45 -1.42 9.78
N ARG A 89 7.14 -1.44 8.47
CA ARG A 89 7.73 -0.55 7.46
C ARG A 89 6.66 0.26 6.75
N PHE A 90 7.06 1.46 6.33
CA PHE A 90 6.13 2.50 5.87
C PHE A 90 6.52 2.99 4.46
N PRO A 91 6.07 2.29 3.40
CA PRO A 91 6.32 2.70 2.02
C PRO A 91 5.56 3.97 1.64
N VAL A 92 6.19 4.79 0.81
CA VAL A 92 5.59 5.98 0.17
C VAL A 92 5.87 5.92 -1.33
N ARG A 93 4.84 6.07 -2.15
CA ARG A 93 4.99 6.15 -3.62
C ARG A 93 5.56 7.51 -3.99
N VAL A 94 6.69 7.50 -4.69
CA VAL A 94 7.34 8.73 -5.17
C VAL A 94 7.68 8.57 -6.64
N GLN A 95 7.24 9.53 -7.45
CA GLN A 95 7.65 9.63 -8.85
C GLN A 95 9.16 9.86 -8.94
N HIS A 96 9.84 9.17 -9.87
CA HIS A 96 11.30 9.18 -10.01
C HIS A 96 11.91 10.58 -10.08
N TYR A 97 11.24 11.51 -10.77
CA TYR A 97 11.71 12.89 -10.90
C TYR A 97 11.76 13.66 -9.57
N ALA A 98 11.05 13.18 -8.54
CA ALA A 98 10.97 13.81 -7.23
C ALA A 98 11.85 13.14 -6.16
N LEU A 99 12.48 12.00 -6.45
CA LEU A 99 13.41 11.34 -5.52
C LEU A 99 14.57 12.26 -5.10
N GLN A 100 15.02 13.12 -6.01
CA GLN A 100 16.08 14.11 -5.75
C GLN A 100 15.71 15.20 -4.71
N GLN A 101 14.43 15.28 -4.31
CA GLN A 101 13.95 16.25 -3.32
C GLN A 101 14.04 15.71 -1.89
N ILE A 102 14.28 14.41 -1.73
CA ILE A 102 14.47 13.77 -0.44
C ILE A 102 15.81 14.19 0.14
N SER A 103 15.78 14.85 1.29
CA SER A 103 16.96 15.51 1.87
C SER A 103 17.96 14.53 2.46
N GLN A 104 17.50 13.37 2.93
CA GLN A 104 18.31 12.34 3.59
C GLN A 104 18.00 10.95 3.02
N PRO A 105 18.36 10.67 1.76
CA PRO A 105 18.02 9.41 1.10
C PRO A 105 18.57 8.18 1.82
N ASP A 106 19.73 8.29 2.49
CA ASP A 106 20.36 7.17 3.20
C ASP A 106 19.53 6.61 4.38
N LEU A 107 18.46 7.30 4.80
CA LEU A 107 17.53 6.85 5.83
C LEU A 107 16.43 5.92 5.30
N TYR A 108 16.37 5.71 3.98
CA TYR A 108 15.28 5.01 3.32
C TYR A 108 15.80 3.87 2.44
N GLU A 109 15.01 2.81 2.34
CA GLU A 109 15.18 1.83 1.27
C GLU A 109 14.37 2.28 0.04
N PHE A 110 14.90 2.04 -1.15
CA PHE A 110 14.27 2.39 -2.41
C PHE A 110 14.02 1.13 -3.23
N HIS A 111 12.76 0.92 -3.60
CA HIS A 111 12.37 -0.19 -4.46
C HIS A 111 11.58 0.34 -5.66
N ALA A 112 12.13 0.19 -6.87
CA ALA A 112 11.49 0.66 -8.09
C ALA A 112 10.34 -0.29 -8.47
N LEU A 113 9.12 0.23 -8.61
CA LEU A 113 7.95 -0.55 -9.03
C LEU A 113 7.91 -0.68 -10.56
N ASP A 114 8.11 0.44 -11.23
CA ASP A 114 8.09 0.52 -12.69
C ASP A 114 9.11 1.57 -13.19
N GLY A 115 8.94 2.02 -14.44
CA GLY A 115 9.82 3.02 -15.03
C GLY A 115 9.65 4.44 -14.46
N GLN A 116 8.62 4.72 -13.66
CA GLN A 116 8.25 6.07 -13.23
C GLN A 116 8.06 6.22 -11.71
N VAL A 117 7.77 5.16 -10.97
CA VAL A 117 7.44 5.17 -9.54
C VAL A 117 8.41 4.30 -8.75
N THR A 118 8.88 4.82 -7.63
CA THR A 118 9.66 4.12 -6.62
C THR A 118 8.91 4.13 -5.29
N LEU A 119 8.92 3.00 -4.59
CA LEU A 119 8.60 2.92 -3.17
C LEU A 119 9.79 3.41 -2.36
N VAL A 120 9.59 4.49 -1.61
CA VAL A 120 10.50 4.99 -0.60
C VAL A 120 10.05 4.42 0.74
N ILE A 121 10.83 3.52 1.32
CA ILE A 121 10.43 2.72 2.48
C ILE A 121 11.14 3.24 3.72
N ALA A 122 10.37 3.77 4.67
CA ALA A 122 10.87 4.18 5.97
C ALA A 122 10.68 3.08 7.02
N GLU A 123 11.62 2.96 7.96
CA GLU A 123 11.52 2.09 9.14
C GLU A 123 10.59 2.65 10.23
N SER A 124 10.05 3.85 10.02
CA SER A 124 9.13 4.46 10.98
C SER A 124 8.12 5.39 10.30
N LYS A 125 6.92 5.47 10.89
CA LYS A 125 5.86 6.35 10.42
C LYS A 125 6.29 7.82 10.32
N PRO A 126 6.98 8.43 11.31
CA PRO A 126 7.48 9.80 11.16
C PRO A 126 8.46 9.98 10.00
N GLY A 127 9.25 8.93 9.69
CA GLY A 127 10.14 8.93 8.53
C GLY A 127 9.38 8.98 7.21
N ALA A 128 8.29 8.23 7.10
CA ALA A 128 7.42 8.26 5.92
C ALA A 128 6.64 9.58 5.80
N GLU A 129 6.14 10.13 6.90
CA GLU A 129 5.53 11.47 6.95
C GLU A 129 6.53 12.57 6.56
N GLN A 130 7.82 12.40 6.85
CA GLN A 130 8.86 13.32 6.37
C GLN A 130 8.97 13.29 4.84
N VAL A 131 9.01 12.10 4.22
CA VAL A 131 9.03 11.96 2.75
C VAL A 131 7.83 12.66 2.11
N GLN A 132 6.62 12.44 2.65
CA GLN A 132 5.40 13.08 2.15
C GLN A 132 5.42 14.62 2.26
N ARG A 133 6.19 15.20 3.20
CA ARG A 133 6.36 16.65 3.33
C ARG A 133 7.41 17.23 2.39
N GLU A 134 8.45 16.46 2.09
CA GLU A 134 9.56 16.88 1.22
C GLU A 134 9.19 16.75 -0.27
N VAL A 135 8.42 15.72 -0.61
CA VAL A 135 8.00 15.44 -1.98
C VAL A 135 6.76 16.26 -2.34
N PRO A 136 6.68 16.89 -3.53
CA PRO A 136 5.50 17.62 -3.95
C PRO A 136 4.30 16.68 -4.07
N GLY A 137 3.12 17.12 -3.64
CA GLY A 137 1.93 16.27 -3.67
C GLY A 137 1.61 15.67 -5.05
N ALA A 138 1.90 16.38 -6.15
CA ALA A 138 1.71 15.85 -7.51
C ALA A 138 2.71 14.74 -7.90
N ALA A 139 3.77 14.57 -7.12
CA ALA A 139 4.77 13.51 -7.27
C ALA A 139 4.55 12.36 -6.27
N LEU A 140 3.59 12.50 -5.36
CA LEU A 140 3.08 11.41 -4.56
C LEU A 140 2.04 10.69 -5.43
N GLY A 141 2.27 9.40 -5.68
CA GLY A 141 1.37 8.55 -6.46
C GLY A 141 0.04 8.35 -5.76
#